data_AF-A0AB39MUV6-F1
#
_entry.id   AF-A0AB39MUV6-F1
#
_cell.length_a   1.000
_cell.length_b   1.000
_cell.length_c   1.000
_cell.angle_alpha   90.00
_cell.angle_beta   90.00
_cell.angle_gamma   90.00
#
_symmetry.space_group_name_H-M   'P 1'
#
loop_
_entity.id
_entity.type
_entity.pdbx_description
1 polymer ?
#
loop_
_entity_poly.entity_id
_entity_poly.type
_entity_poly.pdbx_seq_one_letter_code
_entity_poly.pdbx_strand_id
1 'polypeptide(L)'
;MGGTRTQNFEAALSPQDGMPCLRLTSAEADTLRALAEAFVEEFGAARPADLEHQLAEIAVHAHRVPERMRSVLNGFRLTGRPNGGLVLSGLPLDEQAVGATPRDYTTAPDTAEVTTATALLLMIGSLLGDPFSYLSQQRGKLVLDVFPIEGHEGEQLGSSSTTLLEWHNEDAFHPHRADWIMLLCLRNPDAVPTMFASAHDLELDEEHRKVLFEDRFVILPDESHTAQFNAATTGIDDGDGQAAAFERIRRMNHEPERIAILGGDPDMPYVRIDPAFMQRDLGDALAERALQGILDAFEARMRDVALAPGELLIIDNKRAVHGRRPFKARYDGTDRWLRRINVTADLRSSAGRRFGAHGRALV
;
A
#
# COMPACT_ATOMS: atom_id res chain seq x y z
N MET A 1 34.72 20.38 16.70
CA MET A 1 34.72 19.08 15.99
C MET A 1 33.73 18.16 16.69
N GLY A 2 32.44 18.35 16.41
CA GLY A 2 31.39 17.44 16.88
C GLY A 2 31.12 16.44 15.79
N GLY A 3 31.57 15.19 15.97
CA GLY A 3 31.28 14.11 15.04
C GLY A 3 29.77 13.89 14.97
N THR A 4 29.18 14.18 13.83
CA THR A 4 27.84 13.75 13.46
C THR A 4 27.81 12.23 13.46
N ARG A 5 27.39 11.62 14.58
CA ARG A 5 26.87 10.25 14.58
C ARG A 5 25.50 10.25 13.92
N THR A 6 25.48 10.41 12.60
CA THR A 6 24.45 9.74 11.80
C THR A 6 24.83 8.27 11.83
N GLN A 7 24.39 7.56 12.88
CA GLN A 7 24.28 6.10 12.77
C GLN A 7 23.21 5.87 11.71
N ASN A 8 23.65 5.71 10.46
CA ASN A 8 22.81 5.11 9.44
C ASN A 8 22.43 3.74 9.98
N PHE A 9 21.20 3.62 10.46
CA PHE A 9 20.65 2.33 10.84
C PHE A 9 20.47 1.53 9.55
N GLU A 10 21.38 0.60 9.28
CA GLU A 10 21.13 -0.46 8.33
C GLU A 10 20.21 -1.46 9.01
N ALA A 11 18.94 -1.47 8.60
CA ALA A 11 18.03 -2.54 9.00
C ALA A 11 18.64 -3.88 8.59
N ALA A 12 18.64 -4.84 9.51
CA ALA A 12 19.10 -6.19 9.20
C ALA A 12 18.27 -6.75 8.05
N LEU A 13 18.90 -7.47 7.13
CA LEU A 13 18.17 -8.17 6.08
C LEU A 13 17.52 -9.42 6.69
N SER A 14 16.26 -9.65 6.35
CA SER A 14 15.56 -10.89 6.63
C SER A 14 16.30 -12.04 5.93
N PRO A 15 16.66 -13.10 6.66
CA PRO A 15 17.34 -14.24 6.06
C PRO A 15 16.42 -15.06 5.13
N GLN A 16 15.11 -14.82 5.16
CA GLN A 16 14.13 -15.57 4.36
C GLN A 16 14.00 -15.02 2.93
N ASP A 17 13.95 -13.70 2.79
CA ASP A 17 13.61 -13.02 1.53
C ASP A 17 14.56 -11.86 1.19
N GLY A 18 15.54 -11.57 2.04
CA GLY A 18 16.50 -10.47 1.85
C GLY A 18 15.89 -9.08 2.03
N MET A 19 14.66 -8.96 2.56
CA MET A 19 14.03 -7.66 2.82
C MET A 19 14.64 -6.98 4.04
N PRO A 20 14.83 -5.65 4.03
CA PRO A 20 15.12 -4.91 5.25
C PRO A 20 14.05 -5.18 6.30
N CYS A 21 14.47 -5.62 7.48
CA CYS A 21 13.57 -6.07 8.52
C CYS A 21 13.96 -5.46 9.87
N LEU A 22 13.00 -4.78 10.50
CA LEU A 22 13.05 -4.45 11.91
C LEU A 22 12.29 -5.52 12.70
N ARG A 23 13.02 -6.44 13.33
CA ARG A 23 12.42 -7.38 14.28
C ARG A 23 12.24 -6.72 15.64
N LEU A 24 11.01 -6.70 16.14
CA LEU A 24 10.68 -6.16 17.46
C LEU A 24 11.12 -7.13 18.56
N THR A 25 11.56 -6.55 19.68
CA THR A 25 11.74 -7.31 20.92
C THR A 25 10.38 -7.53 21.59
N SER A 26 10.28 -8.53 22.47
CA SER A 26 9.04 -8.77 23.24
C SER A 26 8.60 -7.52 24.01
N ALA A 27 9.54 -6.80 24.65
CA ALA A 27 9.21 -5.57 25.38
C ALA A 27 8.67 -4.44 24.47
N GLU A 28 9.18 -4.33 23.24
CA GLU A 28 8.64 -3.37 22.26
C GLU A 28 7.24 -3.78 21.78
N ALA A 29 7.01 -5.07 21.54
CA ALA A 29 5.70 -5.60 21.18
C ALA A 29 4.68 -5.40 22.31
N ASP A 30 5.06 -5.68 23.56
CA ASP A 30 4.22 -5.44 24.74
C ASP A 30 3.89 -3.95 24.91
N THR A 31 4.87 -3.07 24.68
CA THR A 31 4.66 -1.62 24.72
C THR A 31 3.66 -1.17 23.65
N LEU A 32 3.78 -1.71 22.43
CA LEU A 32 2.86 -1.40 21.32
C LEU A 32 1.44 -1.91 21.62
N ARG A 33 1.31 -3.13 22.13
CA ARG A 33 0.03 -3.73 22.53
C ARG A 33 -0.68 -2.83 23.54
N ALA A 34 0.01 -2.50 24.63
CA ALA A 34 -0.53 -1.64 25.68
C ALA A 34 -0.88 -0.24 25.18
N LEU A 35 -0.07 0.33 24.28
CA LEU A 35 -0.35 1.65 23.68
C LEU A 35 -1.64 1.63 22.84
N ALA A 36 -1.81 0.60 22.00
CA ALA A 36 -2.97 0.48 21.13
C ALA A 36 -4.25 0.16 21.91
N GLU A 37 -4.20 -0.77 22.87
CA GLU A 37 -5.33 -1.10 23.73
C GLU A 37 -5.76 0.12 24.56
N ALA A 38 -4.81 0.83 25.17
CA ALA A 38 -5.12 2.04 25.92
C ALA A 38 -5.76 3.12 25.04
N PHE A 39 -5.29 3.29 23.80
CA PHE A 39 -5.90 4.22 22.85
C PHE A 39 -7.33 3.81 22.49
N VAL A 40 -7.54 2.53 22.17
CA VAL A 40 -8.85 1.98 21.83
C VAL A 40 -9.85 2.17 22.99
N GLU A 41 -9.40 1.93 24.22
CA GLU A 41 -10.20 2.15 25.44
C GLU A 41 -10.48 3.63 25.68
N GLU A 42 -9.45 4.49 25.67
CA GLU A 42 -9.55 5.93 25.92
C GLU A 42 -10.53 6.63 24.98
N PHE A 43 -10.50 6.26 23.70
CA PHE A 43 -11.35 6.86 22.66
C PHE A 43 -12.63 6.06 22.36
N GLY A 44 -12.89 4.99 23.12
CA GLY A 44 -14.12 4.19 23.00
C GLY A 44 -14.32 3.57 21.61
N ALA A 45 -13.25 3.20 20.91
CA ALA A 45 -13.32 2.62 19.58
C ALA A 45 -13.77 1.16 19.67
N ALA A 46 -15.05 0.87 19.43
CA ALA A 46 -15.55 -0.50 19.47
C ALA A 46 -15.16 -1.29 18.21
N ARG A 47 -15.04 -0.61 17.08
CA ARG A 47 -14.75 -1.19 15.77
C ARG A 47 -13.65 -0.42 15.04
N PRO A 48 -12.99 -1.03 14.04
CA PRO A 48 -11.93 -0.37 13.28
C PRO A 48 -12.36 0.95 12.62
N ALA A 49 -13.62 1.05 12.16
CA ALA A 49 -14.15 2.26 11.52
C ALA A 49 -14.25 3.46 12.48
N ASP A 50 -14.36 3.22 13.79
CA ASP A 50 -14.45 4.31 14.78
C ASP A 50 -13.12 5.09 14.85
N LEU A 51 -11.99 4.43 14.55
CA LEU A 51 -10.65 5.02 14.56
C LEU A 51 -10.44 6.07 13.47
N GLU A 52 -11.21 6.02 12.37
CA GLU A 52 -11.12 7.01 11.30
C GLU A 52 -11.51 8.42 11.77
N HIS A 53 -12.32 8.52 12.83
CA HIS A 53 -12.67 9.77 13.49
C HIS A 53 -11.56 10.32 14.40
N GLN A 54 -10.56 9.51 14.73
CA GLN A 54 -9.56 9.81 15.75
C GLN A 54 -8.13 9.99 15.18
N LEU A 55 -8.01 10.18 13.86
CA LEU A 55 -6.70 10.24 13.18
C LEU A 55 -5.76 11.34 13.71
N ALA A 56 -6.30 12.48 14.14
CA ALA A 56 -5.49 13.54 14.74
C ALA A 56 -4.85 13.08 16.06
N GLU A 57 -5.62 12.40 16.90
CA GLU A 57 -5.15 11.88 18.18
C GLU A 57 -4.22 10.69 17.99
N ILE A 58 -4.53 9.80 17.04
CA ILE A 58 -3.64 8.70 16.62
C ILE A 58 -2.24 9.25 16.26
N ALA A 59 -2.17 10.33 15.48
CA ALA A 59 -0.90 10.91 15.07
C ALA A 59 -0.09 11.45 16.24
N VAL A 60 -0.74 12.03 17.26
CA VAL A 60 -0.08 12.47 18.50
C VAL A 60 0.39 11.27 19.32
N HIS A 61 -0.45 10.25 19.50
CA HIS A 61 -0.13 9.06 20.27
C HIS A 61 0.95 8.20 19.61
N ALA A 62 1.09 8.26 18.28
CA ALA A 62 2.16 7.58 17.55
C ALA A 62 3.56 7.98 18.05
N HIS A 63 3.73 9.16 18.65
CA HIS A 63 5.01 9.56 19.27
C HIS A 63 5.43 8.70 20.48
N ARG A 64 4.50 7.91 21.04
CA ARG A 64 4.75 6.97 22.14
C ARG A 64 5.18 5.57 21.67
N VAL A 65 5.17 5.32 20.35
CA VAL A 65 5.78 4.12 19.74
C VAL A 65 7.24 3.99 20.18
N PRO A 66 7.79 2.77 20.37
CA PRO A 66 9.18 2.58 20.78
C PRO A 66 10.18 3.41 19.96
N GLU A 67 11.13 4.06 20.65
CA GLU A 67 12.07 5.01 20.03
C GLU A 67 12.83 4.38 18.87
N ARG A 68 13.32 3.15 19.02
CA ARG A 68 14.03 2.43 17.97
C ARG A 68 13.19 2.33 16.69
N MET A 69 11.93 1.95 16.82
CA MET A 69 11.01 1.86 15.68
C MET A 69 10.76 3.23 15.04
N ARG A 70 10.55 4.29 15.84
CA ARG A 70 10.43 5.67 15.33
C ARG A 70 11.69 6.12 14.58
N SER A 71 12.88 5.81 15.09
CA SER A 71 14.15 6.15 14.44
C SER A 71 14.30 5.44 13.09
N VAL A 72 13.95 4.15 13.00
CA VAL A 72 14.00 3.38 11.75
C VAL A 72 13.00 3.90 10.73
N LEU A 73 11.75 4.12 11.14
CA LEU A 73 10.71 4.66 10.27
C LEU A 73 11.06 6.05 9.75
N ASN A 74 11.62 6.92 10.59
CA ASN A 74 12.07 8.24 10.15
C ASN A 74 13.25 8.12 9.16
N GLY A 75 14.21 7.22 9.40
CA GLY A 75 15.29 6.94 8.45
C GLY A 75 14.77 6.44 7.10
N PHE A 76 13.81 5.50 7.12
CA PHE A 76 13.15 4.99 5.92
C PHE A 76 12.39 6.10 5.19
N ARG A 77 11.57 6.90 5.89
CA ARG A 77 10.83 8.03 5.32
C ARG A 77 11.74 9.06 4.63
N LEU A 78 12.87 9.40 5.25
CA LEU A 78 13.78 10.43 4.74
C LEU A 78 14.64 9.96 3.56
N THR A 79 14.97 8.67 3.51
CA THR A 79 15.94 8.16 2.53
C THR A 79 15.32 7.21 1.51
N GLY A 80 14.37 6.38 1.93
CA GLY A 80 13.85 5.21 1.21
C GLY A 80 14.92 4.22 0.76
N ARG A 81 16.15 4.36 1.27
CA ARG A 81 17.34 3.69 0.73
C ARG A 81 17.67 2.39 1.48
N PRO A 82 18.30 1.43 0.79
CA PRO A 82 18.36 1.32 -0.68
C PRO A 82 17.09 0.68 -1.27
N ASN A 83 16.27 0.02 -0.46
CA ASN A 83 15.43 -1.06 -0.99
C ASN A 83 14.02 -0.65 -1.39
N GLY A 84 13.54 0.57 -1.09
CA GLY A 84 12.15 0.95 -1.36
C GLY A 84 11.10 0.14 -0.58
N GLY A 85 11.51 -0.67 0.41
CA GLY A 85 10.63 -1.46 1.27
C GLY A 85 11.25 -1.79 2.62
N LEU A 86 10.40 -1.97 3.62
CA LEU A 86 10.78 -2.28 5.01
C LEU A 86 9.72 -3.20 5.63
N VAL A 87 10.16 -4.30 6.23
CA VAL A 87 9.33 -5.19 7.05
C VAL A 87 9.49 -4.82 8.52
N LEU A 88 8.38 -4.66 9.24
CA LEU A 88 8.37 -4.71 10.71
C LEU A 88 7.84 -6.08 11.12
N SER A 89 8.63 -6.84 11.88
CA SER A 89 8.31 -8.21 12.28
C SER A 89 8.12 -8.31 13.79
N GLY A 90 7.08 -9.04 14.21
CA GLY A 90 6.74 -9.23 15.62
C GLY A 90 5.86 -8.12 16.20
N LEU A 91 5.00 -7.49 15.37
CA LEU A 91 3.92 -6.65 15.90
C LEU A 91 2.98 -7.52 16.75
N PRO A 92 2.43 -6.97 17.85
CA PRO A 92 1.55 -7.75 18.70
C PRO A 92 0.25 -8.06 17.97
N LEU A 93 0.01 -9.34 17.74
CA LEU A 93 -1.19 -9.86 17.10
C LEU A 93 -1.50 -11.26 17.64
N ASP A 94 -2.73 -11.47 18.09
CA ASP A 94 -3.30 -12.80 18.37
C ASP A 94 -4.14 -13.26 17.18
N GLU A 95 -3.55 -14.07 16.30
CA GLU A 95 -4.21 -14.61 15.09
C GLU A 95 -5.53 -15.35 15.40
N GLN A 96 -5.66 -15.96 16.59
CA GLN A 96 -6.87 -16.68 16.98
C GLN A 96 -8.00 -15.71 17.36
N ALA A 97 -7.66 -14.55 17.91
CA ALA A 97 -8.60 -13.51 18.31
C ALA A 97 -9.06 -12.61 17.15
N VAL A 98 -8.37 -12.65 16.00
CA VAL A 98 -8.73 -11.88 14.79
C VAL A 98 -10.13 -12.22 14.28
N GLY A 99 -10.58 -13.47 14.44
CA GLY A 99 -11.84 -13.99 13.89
C GLY A 99 -11.70 -14.53 12.46
N ALA A 100 -12.83 -14.92 11.86
CA ALA A 100 -12.86 -15.47 10.50
C ALA A 100 -12.53 -14.39 9.45
N THR A 101 -11.79 -14.78 8.42
CA THR A 101 -11.55 -13.94 7.24
C THR A 101 -12.90 -13.63 6.57
N PRO A 102 -13.24 -12.35 6.32
CA PRO A 102 -14.49 -12.00 5.66
C PRO A 102 -14.59 -12.56 4.24
N ARG A 103 -15.81 -12.66 3.71
CA ARG A 103 -16.09 -13.22 2.38
C ARG A 103 -16.51 -12.18 1.33
N ASP A 104 -16.76 -10.95 1.77
CA ASP A 104 -17.19 -9.84 0.94
C ASP A 104 -16.73 -8.51 1.53
N TYR A 105 -16.81 -7.44 0.74
CA TYR A 105 -16.38 -6.10 1.17
C TYR A 105 -17.32 -5.38 2.13
N THR A 106 -18.57 -5.83 2.26
CA THR A 106 -19.59 -5.21 3.12
C THR A 106 -19.50 -5.68 4.56
N THR A 107 -18.94 -6.87 4.78
CA THR A 107 -18.68 -7.42 6.10
C THR A 107 -17.55 -6.64 6.78
N ALA A 108 -17.91 -5.79 7.74
CA ALA A 108 -16.95 -5.04 8.54
C ALA A 108 -16.41 -5.92 9.68
N PRO A 109 -15.09 -6.09 9.81
CA PRO A 109 -14.51 -6.79 10.96
C PRO A 109 -14.77 -5.98 12.23
N ASP A 110 -15.13 -6.65 13.32
CA ASP A 110 -15.56 -6.04 14.58
C ASP A 110 -14.90 -6.64 15.83
N THR A 111 -13.90 -7.50 15.65
CA THR A 111 -13.16 -8.07 16.79
C THR A 111 -12.25 -7.02 17.43
N ALA A 112 -12.09 -7.11 18.75
CA ALA A 112 -11.20 -6.24 19.51
C ALA A 112 -9.74 -6.34 19.01
N GLU A 113 -9.33 -7.53 18.58
CA GLU A 113 -8.00 -7.76 18.02
C GLU A 113 -7.79 -7.00 16.70
N VAL A 114 -8.77 -7.04 15.79
CA VAL A 114 -8.67 -6.28 14.52
C VAL A 114 -8.72 -4.77 14.79
N THR A 115 -9.53 -4.30 15.74
CA THR A 115 -9.54 -2.89 16.16
C THR A 115 -8.17 -2.46 16.68
N THR A 116 -7.55 -3.25 17.55
CA THR A 116 -6.21 -2.99 18.11
C THR A 116 -5.13 -2.99 17.03
N ALA A 117 -5.14 -3.99 16.14
CA ALA A 117 -4.23 -4.09 14.99
C ALA A 117 -4.39 -2.89 14.03
N THR A 118 -5.61 -2.37 13.90
CA THR A 118 -5.90 -1.18 13.09
C THR A 118 -5.36 0.09 13.72
N ALA A 119 -5.51 0.26 15.04
CA ALA A 119 -4.94 1.39 15.76
C ALA A 119 -3.41 1.41 15.59
N LEU A 120 -2.75 0.25 15.72
CA LEU A 120 -1.32 0.11 15.45
C LEU A 120 -0.96 0.50 14.02
N LEU A 121 -1.68 -0.04 13.02
CA LEU A 121 -1.42 0.26 11.61
C LEU A 121 -1.50 1.76 11.32
N LEU A 122 -2.53 2.44 11.84
CA LEU A 122 -2.72 3.87 11.67
C LEU A 122 -1.65 4.69 12.43
N MET A 123 -1.29 4.32 13.66
CA MET A 123 -0.19 4.98 14.40
C MET A 123 1.13 4.89 13.63
N ILE A 124 1.45 3.72 13.06
CA ILE A 124 2.66 3.52 12.27
C ILE A 124 2.61 4.34 10.99
N GLY A 125 1.47 4.35 10.28
CA GLY A 125 1.27 5.17 9.09
C GLY A 125 1.44 6.67 9.38
N SER A 126 0.95 7.14 10.53
CA SER A 126 1.11 8.53 10.98
C SER A 126 2.56 8.94 11.26
N LEU A 127 3.49 8.00 11.47
CA LEU A 127 4.92 8.30 11.58
C LEU A 127 5.59 8.53 10.21
N LEU A 128 4.98 8.04 9.13
CA LEU A 128 5.45 8.24 7.76
C LEU A 128 4.83 9.48 7.12
N GLY A 129 3.54 9.70 7.34
CA GLY A 129 2.79 10.81 6.74
C GLY A 129 1.33 10.79 7.17
N ASP A 130 0.45 11.11 6.23
CA ASP A 130 -0.99 11.19 6.43
C ASP A 130 -1.69 9.98 5.80
N PRO A 131 -2.32 9.10 6.59
CA PRO A 131 -3.23 8.09 6.06
C PRO A 131 -4.38 8.75 5.28
N PHE A 132 -4.72 8.19 4.12
CA PHE A 132 -5.80 8.70 3.26
C PHE A 132 -6.43 7.57 2.42
N SER A 133 -7.51 7.87 1.70
CA SER A 133 -8.23 6.90 0.85
C SER A 133 -8.74 7.55 -0.45
N TYR A 134 -9.37 6.75 -1.31
CA TYR A 134 -10.05 7.23 -2.51
C TYR A 134 -11.54 6.99 -2.41
N LEU A 135 -12.36 8.00 -2.68
CA LEU A 135 -13.82 7.89 -2.62
C LEU A 135 -14.37 6.90 -3.66
N SER A 136 -13.63 6.71 -4.75
CA SER A 136 -13.90 5.72 -5.79
C SER A 136 -13.52 4.28 -5.43
N GLN A 137 -12.93 4.02 -4.26
CA GLN A 137 -12.61 2.67 -3.79
C GLN A 137 -13.34 2.41 -2.48
N GLN A 138 -14.19 1.38 -2.44
CA GLN A 138 -14.88 0.91 -1.23
C GLN A 138 -15.51 2.05 -0.40
N ARG A 139 -16.16 3.00 -1.09
CA ARG A 139 -16.82 4.19 -0.49
C ARG A 139 -15.89 5.06 0.37
N GLY A 140 -14.60 5.09 0.06
CA GLY A 140 -13.63 5.92 0.76
C GLY A 140 -13.15 5.35 2.10
N LYS A 141 -13.37 4.06 2.36
CA LYS A 141 -12.85 3.37 3.56
C LYS A 141 -11.34 3.62 3.71
N LEU A 142 -10.91 4.04 4.90
CA LEU A 142 -9.50 4.40 5.13
C LEU A 142 -8.59 3.17 5.20
N VAL A 143 -9.09 2.13 5.90
CA VAL A 143 -8.35 0.88 6.07
C VAL A 143 -9.04 -0.22 5.30
N LEU A 144 -8.40 -0.60 4.20
CA LEU A 144 -8.88 -1.62 3.29
C LEU A 144 -8.52 -3.01 3.81
N ASP A 145 -9.32 -3.99 3.43
CA ASP A 145 -9.05 -5.39 3.71
C ASP A 145 -8.72 -6.12 2.40
N VAL A 146 -7.69 -6.97 2.45
CA VAL A 146 -7.18 -7.72 1.31
C VAL A 146 -7.27 -9.21 1.64
N PHE A 147 -8.30 -9.85 1.10
CA PHE A 147 -8.61 -11.28 1.24
C PHE A 147 -9.29 -11.76 -0.05
N PRO A 148 -9.25 -13.06 -0.37
CA PRO A 148 -9.89 -13.56 -1.58
C PRO A 148 -11.42 -13.50 -1.48
N ILE A 149 -12.08 -13.10 -2.57
CA ILE A 149 -13.54 -13.08 -2.69
C ILE A 149 -13.95 -14.06 -3.78
N GLU A 150 -14.94 -14.91 -3.48
CA GLU A 150 -15.49 -15.87 -4.43
C GLU A 150 -16.10 -15.13 -5.63
N GLY A 151 -15.71 -15.53 -6.84
CA GLY A 151 -16.07 -14.85 -8.09
C GLY A 151 -15.04 -13.82 -8.58
N HIS A 152 -14.05 -13.44 -7.78
CA HIS A 152 -12.97 -12.52 -8.19
C HIS A 152 -11.68 -13.24 -8.61
N GLU A 153 -11.68 -14.57 -8.72
CA GLU A 153 -10.48 -15.40 -8.82
C GLU A 153 -9.52 -15.02 -9.96
N GLY A 154 -10.08 -14.53 -11.07
CA GLY A 154 -9.37 -14.17 -12.29
C GLY A 154 -9.09 -12.67 -12.47
N GLU A 155 -9.47 -11.83 -11.51
CA GLU A 155 -9.39 -10.37 -11.64
C GLU A 155 -8.00 -9.81 -11.29
N GLN A 156 -7.65 -8.65 -11.85
CA GLN A 156 -6.46 -7.87 -11.45
C GLN A 156 -6.76 -6.99 -10.23
N LEU A 157 -7.18 -7.63 -9.13
CA LEU A 157 -7.59 -6.97 -7.89
C LEU A 157 -6.96 -7.63 -6.66
N GLY A 158 -6.87 -6.88 -5.56
CA GLY A 158 -6.40 -7.43 -4.28
C GLY A 158 -7.21 -8.62 -3.75
N SER A 159 -8.47 -8.76 -4.18
CA SER A 159 -9.37 -9.85 -3.83
C SER A 159 -9.32 -11.08 -4.75
N SER A 160 -8.46 -11.07 -5.78
CA SER A 160 -8.27 -12.24 -6.62
C SER A 160 -7.50 -13.34 -5.89
N SER A 161 -7.40 -14.53 -6.50
CA SER A 161 -6.70 -15.66 -5.89
C SER A 161 -5.92 -16.48 -6.92
N THR A 162 -6.61 -17.12 -7.87
CA THR A 162 -6.00 -18.10 -8.80
C THR A 162 -5.18 -17.48 -9.93
N THR A 163 -5.32 -16.18 -10.16
CA THR A 163 -4.49 -15.43 -11.12
C THR A 163 -3.33 -14.73 -10.43
N LEU A 164 -2.29 -14.43 -11.22
CA LEU A 164 -1.21 -13.55 -10.81
C LEU A 164 -1.80 -12.15 -10.69
N LEU A 165 -1.68 -11.52 -9.51
CA LEU A 165 -1.86 -10.08 -9.42
C LEU A 165 -0.56 -9.45 -9.89
N GLU A 166 -0.60 -8.88 -11.10
CA GLU A 166 0.57 -8.29 -11.74
C GLU A 166 1.20 -7.23 -10.83
N TRP A 167 2.52 -7.12 -10.90
CA TRP A 167 3.23 -6.16 -10.08
C TRP A 167 2.99 -4.74 -10.61
N HIS A 168 2.80 -3.78 -9.72
CA HIS A 168 2.47 -2.40 -10.08
C HIS A 168 2.89 -1.42 -8.98
N ASN A 169 2.91 -0.13 -9.32
CA ASN A 169 2.74 0.93 -8.33
C ASN A 169 1.26 1.08 -8.06
N GLU A 170 0.90 1.17 -6.79
CA GLU A 170 -0.48 1.36 -6.39
C GLU A 170 -1.04 2.68 -6.94
N ASP A 171 -2.23 2.60 -7.53
CA ASP A 171 -2.96 3.71 -8.12
C ASP A 171 -2.06 4.52 -9.08
N ALA A 172 -1.23 3.83 -9.88
CA ALA A 172 -0.21 4.48 -10.72
C ALA A 172 -0.79 5.53 -11.65
N PHE A 173 -2.02 5.40 -12.12
CA PHE A 173 -2.71 6.38 -12.95
C PHE A 173 -3.02 7.70 -12.20
N HIS A 174 -3.06 7.70 -10.86
CA HIS A 174 -3.51 8.83 -10.06
C HIS A 174 -2.36 9.82 -9.75
N PRO A 175 -2.54 11.15 -9.97
CA PRO A 175 -1.48 12.14 -9.69
C PRO A 175 -1.20 12.32 -8.19
N HIS A 176 -2.19 12.05 -7.34
CA HIS A 176 -2.05 12.01 -5.88
C HIS A 176 -2.06 10.54 -5.40
N ARG A 177 -1.30 9.66 -6.08
CA ARG A 177 -1.10 8.28 -5.60
C ARG A 177 -0.38 8.28 -4.25
N ALA A 178 -0.52 7.19 -3.49
CA ALA A 178 0.15 7.08 -2.21
C ALA A 178 1.68 7.20 -2.36
N ASP A 179 2.33 7.79 -1.36
CA ASP A 179 3.79 7.78 -1.21
C ASP A 179 4.25 6.45 -0.60
N TRP A 180 3.46 5.92 0.34
CA TRP A 180 3.67 4.59 0.92
C TRP A 180 2.39 3.76 0.95
N ILE A 181 2.56 2.46 0.73
CA ILE A 181 1.55 1.43 0.96
C ILE A 181 1.99 0.59 2.15
N MET A 182 1.04 0.23 3.00
CA MET A 182 1.32 -0.56 4.19
C MET A 182 0.41 -1.77 4.22
N LEU A 183 0.98 -2.96 4.32
CA LEU A 183 0.29 -4.25 4.31
C LEU A 183 0.57 -5.00 5.62
N LEU A 184 -0.37 -4.94 6.56
CA LEU A 184 -0.30 -5.67 7.83
C LEU A 184 -0.95 -7.04 7.66
N CYS A 185 -0.19 -8.12 7.89
CA CYS A 185 -0.70 -9.47 7.83
C CYS A 185 -1.42 -9.86 9.11
N LEU A 186 -2.72 -10.15 9.00
CA LEU A 186 -3.51 -10.73 10.08
C LEU A 186 -3.47 -12.26 10.05
N ARG A 187 -3.44 -12.85 8.86
CA ARG A 187 -3.43 -14.29 8.61
C ARG A 187 -2.86 -14.62 7.24
N ASN A 188 -2.04 -15.67 7.13
CA ASN A 188 -1.50 -16.16 5.86
C ASN A 188 -1.06 -17.64 5.96
N PRO A 189 -2.01 -18.60 6.07
CA PRO A 189 -1.71 -19.98 6.46
C PRO A 189 -0.83 -20.72 5.45
N ASP A 190 -0.85 -20.31 4.18
CA ASP A 190 -0.09 -20.95 3.09
C ASP A 190 1.19 -20.18 2.73
N ALA A 191 1.56 -19.17 3.53
CA ALA A 191 2.70 -18.31 3.25
C ALA A 191 2.68 -17.73 1.82
N VAL A 192 1.49 -17.31 1.35
CA VAL A 192 1.34 -16.76 -0.01
C VAL A 192 2.15 -15.46 -0.10
N PRO A 193 3.10 -15.37 -1.04
CA PRO A 193 4.01 -14.24 -1.10
C PRO A 193 3.38 -13.03 -1.79
N THR A 194 3.64 -11.87 -1.20
CA THR A 194 3.61 -10.58 -1.91
C THR A 194 4.86 -10.49 -2.77
N MET A 195 4.72 -10.13 -4.04
CA MET A 195 5.85 -9.87 -4.91
C MET A 195 6.37 -8.46 -4.66
N PHE A 196 7.68 -8.26 -4.75
CA PHE A 196 8.33 -6.98 -4.47
C PHE A 196 9.58 -6.80 -5.33
N ALA A 197 9.75 -5.61 -5.91
CA ALA A 197 11.00 -5.21 -6.55
C ALA A 197 11.27 -3.71 -6.38
N SER A 198 12.51 -3.36 -6.08
CA SER A 198 12.97 -1.98 -6.03
C SER A 198 13.40 -1.49 -7.40
N ALA A 199 13.00 -0.28 -7.77
CA ALA A 199 13.51 0.42 -8.96
C ALA A 199 15.02 0.71 -8.86
N HIS A 200 15.59 0.70 -7.66
CA HIS A 200 17.02 0.91 -7.43
C HIS A 200 17.87 -0.32 -7.86
N ASP A 201 17.29 -1.51 -7.87
CA ASP A 201 17.99 -2.75 -8.22
C ASP A 201 18.04 -3.01 -9.74
N LEU A 202 17.46 -2.09 -10.53
CA LEU A 202 17.32 -2.23 -11.97
C LEU A 202 18.58 -1.78 -12.72
N GLU A 203 18.97 -2.62 -13.66
CA GLU A 203 19.97 -2.28 -14.67
C GLU A 203 19.23 -1.98 -15.97
N LEU A 204 19.32 -0.74 -16.43
CA LEU A 204 18.64 -0.26 -17.64
C LEU A 204 19.68 0.25 -18.64
N ASP A 205 19.43 0.02 -19.92
CA ASP A 205 20.18 0.65 -20.99
C ASP A 205 20.02 2.19 -20.92
N GLU A 206 21.09 2.92 -21.22
CA GLU A 206 21.12 4.39 -21.11
C GLU A 206 20.18 5.10 -22.10
N GLU A 207 19.97 4.53 -23.29
CA GLU A 207 18.99 5.06 -24.25
C GLU A 207 17.58 4.84 -23.73
N HIS A 208 17.28 3.62 -23.25
CA HIS A 208 15.99 3.32 -22.64
C HIS A 208 15.73 4.19 -21.40
N ARG A 209 16.73 4.37 -20.53
CA ARG A 209 16.63 5.21 -19.34
C ARG A 209 16.17 6.62 -19.73
N LYS A 210 16.83 7.27 -20.69
CA LYS A 210 16.44 8.62 -21.14
C LYS A 210 15.00 8.70 -21.61
N VAL A 211 14.58 7.73 -22.42
CA VAL A 211 13.21 7.65 -22.96
C VAL A 211 12.19 7.48 -21.84
N LEU A 212 12.51 6.71 -20.80
CA LEU A 212 11.64 6.49 -19.64
C LEU A 212 11.40 7.75 -18.80
N PHE A 213 12.27 8.77 -18.92
CA PHE A 213 12.08 10.10 -18.30
C PHE A 213 11.24 11.07 -19.14
N GLU A 214 10.82 10.69 -20.34
CA GLU A 214 10.01 11.52 -21.24
C GLU A 214 8.52 11.16 -21.12
N ASP A 215 7.64 12.14 -21.31
CA ASP A 215 6.18 11.95 -21.27
C ASP A 215 5.66 11.22 -22.53
N ARG A 216 5.93 9.92 -22.59
CA ARG A 216 5.67 9.06 -23.77
C ARG A 216 4.76 7.86 -23.48
N PHE A 217 4.44 7.61 -22.22
CA PHE A 217 3.72 6.42 -21.78
C PHE A 217 2.32 6.76 -21.27
N VAL A 218 1.43 5.77 -21.27
CA VAL A 218 0.05 5.93 -20.81
C VAL A 218 -0.29 4.84 -19.81
N ILE A 219 -0.86 5.22 -18.67
CA ILE A 219 -1.45 4.32 -17.68
C ILE A 219 -2.93 4.65 -17.56
N LEU A 220 -3.78 3.64 -17.69
CA LEU A 220 -5.22 3.75 -17.51
C LEU A 220 -5.62 3.44 -16.05
N PRO A 221 -6.72 4.02 -15.55
CA PRO A 221 -7.29 3.61 -14.27
C PRO A 221 -7.65 2.12 -14.22
N ASP A 222 -7.37 1.48 -13.10
CA ASP A 222 -7.77 0.10 -12.86
C ASP A 222 -9.27 -0.02 -12.51
N GLU A 223 -9.78 -1.25 -12.56
CA GLU A 223 -11.21 -1.53 -12.43
C GLU A 223 -11.78 -1.19 -11.04
N SER A 224 -10.95 -1.18 -9.99
CA SER A 224 -11.40 -0.90 -8.61
C SER A 224 -11.94 0.51 -8.42
N HIS A 225 -11.57 1.44 -9.32
CA HIS A 225 -12.03 2.82 -9.33
C HIS A 225 -13.29 3.05 -10.18
N THR A 226 -13.82 2.01 -10.84
CA THR A 226 -14.98 2.17 -11.73
C THR A 226 -16.30 2.18 -10.95
N ALA A 227 -17.28 2.93 -11.45
CA ALA A 227 -18.62 2.93 -10.89
C ALA A 227 -19.26 1.53 -10.96
N GLN A 228 -19.04 0.80 -12.05
CA GLN A 228 -19.58 -0.56 -12.22
C GLN A 228 -19.09 -1.50 -11.12
N PHE A 229 -17.78 -1.51 -10.85
CA PHE A 229 -17.20 -2.36 -9.82
C PHE A 229 -17.73 -1.99 -8.42
N ASN A 230 -17.74 -0.70 -8.08
CA ASN A 230 -18.20 -0.25 -6.76
C ASN A 230 -19.70 -0.50 -6.56
N ALA A 231 -20.54 -0.30 -7.59
CA ALA A 231 -21.96 -0.62 -7.54
C ALA A 231 -22.22 -2.11 -7.29
N ALA A 232 -21.41 -2.98 -7.88
CA ALA A 232 -21.54 -4.43 -7.74
C ALA A 232 -21.01 -4.97 -6.39
N THR A 233 -20.14 -4.23 -5.71
CA THR A 233 -19.45 -4.70 -4.50
C THR A 233 -19.91 -3.98 -3.23
N THR A 234 -19.59 -2.70 -3.09
CA THR A 234 -19.88 -1.91 -1.87
C THR A 234 -21.10 -1.00 -1.98
N GLY A 235 -21.65 -0.86 -3.19
CA GLY A 235 -22.66 0.13 -3.55
C GLY A 235 -22.05 1.52 -3.85
N ILE A 236 -22.92 2.40 -4.37
CA ILE A 236 -22.64 3.81 -4.64
C ILE A 236 -23.61 4.65 -3.81
N ASP A 237 -23.11 5.72 -3.21
CA ASP A 237 -23.88 6.76 -2.54
C ASP A 237 -24.28 7.86 -3.55
N ASP A 238 -25.50 8.40 -3.42
CA ASP A 238 -26.02 9.50 -4.27
C ASP A 238 -25.41 10.88 -3.91
N GLY A 239 -24.10 10.92 -3.66
CA GLY A 239 -23.37 12.13 -3.27
C GLY A 239 -22.57 12.73 -4.44
N ASP A 240 -22.64 14.05 -4.58
CA ASP A 240 -21.90 14.81 -5.62
C ASP A 240 -20.41 14.48 -5.67
N GLY A 241 -19.78 14.20 -4.52
CA GLY A 241 -18.37 13.83 -4.44
C GLY A 241 -18.04 12.50 -5.12
N GLN A 242 -18.89 11.48 -4.96
CA GLN A 242 -18.62 10.16 -5.54
C GLN A 242 -18.91 10.16 -7.05
N ALA A 243 -19.94 10.87 -7.49
CA ALA A 243 -20.19 11.12 -8.91
C ALA A 243 -19.00 11.86 -9.56
N ALA A 244 -18.45 12.88 -8.91
CA ALA A 244 -17.26 13.60 -9.39
C ALA A 244 -16.02 12.69 -9.48
N ALA A 245 -15.84 11.76 -8.53
CA ALA A 245 -14.75 10.80 -8.55
C ALA A 245 -14.84 9.90 -9.79
N PHE A 246 -16.00 9.27 -10.00
CA PHE A 246 -16.20 8.39 -11.14
C PHE A 246 -16.14 9.12 -12.49
N GLU A 247 -16.61 10.37 -12.57
CA GLU A 247 -16.45 11.19 -13.79
C GLU A 247 -14.97 11.45 -14.09
N ARG A 248 -14.16 11.73 -13.07
CA ARG A 248 -12.73 11.94 -13.24
C ARG A 248 -12.01 10.68 -13.73
N ILE A 249 -12.35 9.51 -13.16
CA ILE A 249 -11.84 8.21 -13.60
C ILE A 249 -12.25 7.93 -15.06
N ARG A 250 -13.51 8.22 -15.42
CA ARG A 250 -13.99 8.10 -16.81
C ARG A 250 -13.21 8.99 -17.77
N ARG A 251 -12.95 10.25 -17.40
CA ARG A 251 -12.15 11.17 -18.23
C ARG A 251 -10.72 10.67 -18.42
N MET A 252 -10.08 10.15 -17.38
CA MET A 252 -8.73 9.58 -17.49
C MET A 252 -8.68 8.37 -18.44
N ASN A 253 -9.77 7.60 -18.54
CA ASN A 253 -9.88 6.51 -19.50
C ASN A 253 -10.10 6.98 -20.95
N HIS A 254 -10.88 8.04 -21.17
CA HIS A 254 -11.16 8.55 -22.52
C HIS A 254 -10.07 9.48 -23.08
N GLU A 255 -9.44 10.26 -22.22
CA GLU A 255 -8.41 11.25 -22.57
C GLU A 255 -7.17 11.07 -21.67
N PRO A 256 -6.45 9.94 -21.79
CA PRO A 256 -5.29 9.69 -20.96
C PRO A 256 -4.15 10.67 -21.29
N GLU A 257 -3.53 11.22 -20.25
CA GLU A 257 -2.32 12.02 -20.38
C GLU A 257 -1.11 11.13 -20.60
N ARG A 258 -0.16 11.59 -21.41
CA ARG A 258 1.16 10.96 -21.48
C ARG A 258 1.97 11.32 -20.25
N ILE A 259 2.70 10.34 -19.74
CA ILE A 259 3.52 10.45 -18.53
C ILE A 259 4.90 9.84 -18.76
N ALA A 260 5.87 10.26 -17.96
CA ALA A 260 7.13 9.56 -17.76
C ALA A 260 6.96 8.39 -16.78
N ILE A 261 7.69 7.30 -17.02
CA ILE A 261 7.77 6.14 -16.12
C ILE A 261 8.79 6.39 -15.01
N LEU A 262 9.91 7.02 -15.36
CA LEU A 262 10.94 7.45 -14.41
C LEU A 262 10.85 8.97 -14.22
N GLY A 263 11.09 9.43 -12.99
CA GLY A 263 11.10 10.86 -12.69
C GLY A 263 11.90 11.19 -11.44
N GLY A 264 12.00 12.48 -11.11
CA GLY A 264 12.81 12.93 -9.97
C GLY A 264 14.30 12.93 -10.27
N ASP A 265 15.10 12.44 -9.33
CA ASP A 265 16.56 12.40 -9.43
C ASP A 265 17.01 11.35 -10.46
N PRO A 266 17.75 11.72 -11.52
CA PRO A 266 18.26 10.76 -12.51
C PRO A 266 19.16 9.68 -11.94
N ASP A 267 19.81 9.85 -10.79
CA ASP A 267 20.65 8.82 -10.16
C ASP A 267 19.81 7.88 -9.26
N MET A 268 18.66 8.37 -8.78
CA MET A 268 17.76 7.68 -7.85
C MET A 268 16.30 7.91 -8.25
N PRO A 269 15.87 7.43 -9.43
CA PRO A 269 14.57 7.78 -9.97
C PRO A 269 13.43 7.27 -9.10
N TYR A 270 12.36 8.06 -9.08
CA TYR A 270 11.05 7.52 -8.79
C TYR A 270 10.53 6.76 -9.99
N VAL A 271 9.72 5.74 -9.73
CA VAL A 271 9.01 4.94 -10.73
C VAL A 271 7.50 5.16 -10.65
N ARG A 272 6.85 5.07 -11.81
CA ARG A 272 5.41 5.09 -11.99
C ARG A 272 5.04 4.12 -13.10
N ILE A 273 4.68 2.90 -12.73
CA ILE A 273 4.47 1.80 -13.67
C ILE A 273 3.32 0.89 -13.24
N ASP A 274 2.57 0.40 -14.22
CA ASP A 274 1.47 -0.55 -14.04
C ASP A 274 1.28 -1.37 -15.34
N PRO A 275 1.95 -2.52 -15.47
CA PRO A 275 1.99 -3.30 -16.70
C PRO A 275 0.61 -3.77 -17.18
N ALA A 276 -0.32 -4.01 -16.25
CA ALA A 276 -1.67 -4.49 -16.54
C ALA A 276 -2.52 -3.40 -17.21
N PHE A 277 -2.28 -2.14 -16.86
CA PHE A 277 -3.06 -0.99 -17.35
C PHE A 277 -2.25 -0.01 -18.23
N MET A 278 -1.05 -0.41 -18.65
CA MET A 278 -0.21 0.35 -19.58
C MET A 278 -0.50 0.01 -21.04
N GLN A 279 -0.61 1.05 -21.88
CA GLN A 279 -0.74 0.86 -23.33
C GLN A 279 0.58 0.36 -23.94
N ARG A 280 0.46 -0.62 -24.85
CA ARG A 280 1.60 -1.27 -25.51
C ARG A 280 1.87 -0.77 -26.92
N ASP A 281 0.82 -0.34 -27.62
CA ASP A 281 0.92 0.24 -28.96
C ASP A 281 0.91 1.76 -28.83
N LEU A 282 2.10 2.36 -28.81
CA LEU A 282 2.29 3.80 -28.58
C LEU A 282 2.47 4.56 -29.90
N GLY A 283 2.56 3.83 -31.04
CA GLY A 283 3.03 4.37 -32.30
C GLY A 283 4.48 4.87 -32.22
N ASP A 284 5.25 4.34 -31.27
CA ASP A 284 6.54 4.87 -30.85
C ASP A 284 7.48 3.72 -30.48
N ALA A 285 8.14 3.16 -31.49
CA ALA A 285 8.96 1.97 -31.35
C ALA A 285 10.10 2.10 -30.32
N LEU A 286 10.60 3.32 -30.07
CA LEU A 286 11.65 3.52 -29.07
C LEU A 286 11.07 3.50 -27.65
N ALA A 287 9.91 4.16 -27.43
CA ALA A 287 9.20 4.07 -26.16
C ALA A 287 8.75 2.64 -25.85
N GLU A 288 8.23 1.92 -26.84
CA GLU A 288 7.79 0.53 -26.69
C GLU A 288 8.93 -0.40 -26.26
N ARG A 289 10.12 -0.26 -26.88
CA ARG A 289 11.31 -1.01 -26.45
C ARG A 289 11.79 -0.62 -25.06
N ALA A 290 11.75 0.67 -24.73
CA ALA A 290 12.14 1.14 -23.40
C ALA A 290 11.17 0.63 -22.31
N LEU A 291 9.86 0.61 -22.60
CA LEU A 291 8.84 0.01 -21.74
C LEU A 291 9.12 -1.47 -21.53
N GLN A 292 9.32 -2.24 -22.61
CA GLN A 292 9.63 -3.67 -22.48
C GLN A 292 10.93 -3.88 -21.67
N GLY A 293 11.96 -3.08 -21.91
CA GLY A 293 13.23 -3.17 -21.19
C GLY A 293 13.10 -2.96 -19.69
N ILE A 294 12.29 -1.99 -19.23
CA ILE A 294 12.05 -1.81 -17.79
C ILE A 294 11.18 -2.92 -17.20
N LEU A 295 10.23 -3.47 -17.97
CA LEU A 295 9.46 -4.63 -17.52
C LEU A 295 10.35 -5.84 -17.26
N ASP A 296 11.18 -6.20 -18.23
CA ASP A 296 12.09 -7.33 -18.14
C ASP A 296 13.06 -7.14 -16.96
N ALA A 297 13.52 -5.90 -16.73
CA ALA A 297 14.38 -5.57 -15.60
C ALA A 297 13.69 -5.79 -14.24
N PHE A 298 12.41 -5.39 -14.10
CA PHE A 298 11.64 -5.64 -12.89
C PHE A 298 11.38 -7.12 -12.66
N GLU A 299 10.98 -7.86 -13.71
CA GLU A 299 10.75 -9.31 -13.62
C GLU A 299 12.00 -10.05 -13.17
N ALA A 300 13.18 -9.67 -13.68
CA ALA A 300 14.46 -10.26 -13.30
C ALA A 300 14.89 -9.97 -11.85
N ARG A 301 14.33 -8.93 -11.22
CA ARG A 301 14.65 -8.52 -9.84
C ARG A 301 13.53 -8.79 -8.83
N MET A 302 12.43 -9.39 -9.28
CA MET A 302 11.27 -9.67 -8.45
C MET A 302 11.57 -10.67 -7.35
N ARG A 303 11.19 -10.33 -6.11
CA ARG A 303 11.36 -11.16 -4.92
C ARG A 303 10.00 -11.51 -4.33
N ASP A 304 9.94 -12.64 -3.66
CA ASP A 304 8.75 -13.12 -2.98
C ASP A 304 8.90 -12.87 -1.46
N VAL A 305 7.95 -12.12 -0.89
CA VAL A 305 7.89 -11.73 0.52
C VAL A 305 6.64 -12.33 1.15
N ALA A 306 6.81 -13.43 1.89
CA ALA A 306 5.72 -14.13 2.55
C ALA A 306 5.50 -13.59 3.97
N LEU A 307 4.59 -12.64 4.11
CA LEU A 307 4.27 -12.05 5.42
C LEU A 307 3.61 -13.08 6.35
N ALA A 308 4.16 -13.21 7.55
CA ALA A 308 3.53 -13.94 8.66
C ALA A 308 2.57 -13.04 9.46
N PRO A 309 1.62 -13.61 10.23
CA PRO A 309 0.78 -12.84 11.15
C PRO A 309 1.61 -11.93 12.07
N GLY A 310 1.23 -10.66 12.18
CA GLY A 310 1.99 -9.66 12.95
C GLY A 310 3.21 -9.10 12.21
N GLU A 311 3.36 -9.39 10.92
CA GLU A 311 4.33 -8.70 10.06
C GLU A 311 3.66 -7.62 9.21
N LEU A 312 4.34 -6.49 9.09
CA LEU A 312 3.91 -5.33 8.32
C LEU A 312 4.95 -5.04 7.24
N LEU A 313 4.55 -5.12 5.97
CA LEU A 313 5.35 -4.63 4.84
C LEU A 313 4.98 -3.18 4.54
N ILE A 314 5.98 -2.30 4.59
CA ILE A 314 5.89 -0.90 4.18
C ILE A 314 6.61 -0.77 2.84
N ILE A 315 5.90 -0.28 1.83
CA ILE A 315 6.37 -0.15 0.44
C ILE A 315 6.45 1.34 0.12
N ASP A 316 7.61 1.82 -0.31
CA ASP A 316 7.77 3.14 -0.92
C ASP A 316 7.22 3.06 -2.35
N ASN A 317 5.99 3.50 -2.55
CA ASN A 317 5.24 3.37 -3.80
C ASN A 317 5.83 4.24 -4.93
N LYS A 318 6.80 5.11 -4.62
CA LYS A 318 7.57 5.84 -5.61
C LYS A 318 8.85 5.13 -6.01
N ARG A 319 9.29 4.09 -5.29
CA ARG A 319 10.59 3.43 -5.52
C ARG A 319 10.50 1.92 -5.68
N ALA A 320 9.36 1.32 -5.41
CA ALA A 320 9.17 -0.12 -5.54
C ALA A 320 7.81 -0.45 -6.15
N VAL A 321 7.78 -1.57 -6.86
CA VAL A 321 6.55 -2.20 -7.34
C VAL A 321 6.24 -3.41 -6.48
N HIS A 322 4.96 -3.78 -6.46
CA HIS A 322 4.50 -4.93 -5.71
C HIS A 322 3.35 -5.62 -6.42
N GLY A 323 3.19 -6.91 -6.16
CA GLY A 323 2.12 -7.75 -6.71
C GLY A 323 1.83 -8.91 -5.77
N ARG A 324 1.19 -9.96 -6.26
CA ARG A 324 0.94 -11.16 -5.45
C ARG A 324 0.92 -12.41 -6.32
N ARG A 325 1.60 -13.46 -5.85
CA ARG A 325 1.53 -14.77 -6.52
C ARG A 325 0.10 -15.34 -6.48
N PRO A 326 -0.24 -16.20 -7.45
CA PRO A 326 -1.46 -16.98 -7.41
C PRO A 326 -1.50 -17.89 -6.18
N PHE A 327 -2.71 -18.13 -5.65
CA PHE A 327 -2.95 -19.10 -4.59
C PHE A 327 -4.37 -19.67 -4.67
N LYS A 328 -4.61 -20.76 -3.96
CA LYS A 328 -5.94 -21.39 -3.90
C LYS A 328 -6.66 -20.93 -2.63
N ALA A 329 -7.71 -20.13 -2.81
CA ALA A 329 -8.60 -19.75 -1.71
C ALA A 329 -9.50 -20.91 -1.26
N ARG A 330 -9.90 -20.90 0.01
CA ARG A 330 -10.77 -21.91 0.64
C ARG A 330 -12.20 -21.43 0.85
N TYR A 331 -12.40 -20.13 1.03
CA TYR A 331 -13.67 -19.46 1.34
C TYR A 331 -14.36 -19.98 2.60
N ASP A 332 -13.59 -20.54 3.54
CA ASP A 332 -14.06 -21.15 4.79
C ASP A 332 -13.77 -20.27 6.03
N GLY A 333 -13.34 -19.03 5.82
CA GLY A 333 -12.97 -18.09 6.88
C GLY A 333 -11.52 -18.24 7.38
N THR A 334 -10.71 -19.11 6.77
CA THR A 334 -9.29 -19.29 7.14
C THR A 334 -8.31 -18.69 6.13
N ASP A 335 -8.81 -18.08 5.06
CA ASP A 335 -7.97 -17.52 4.00
C ASP A 335 -7.05 -16.41 4.46
N ARG A 336 -6.02 -16.15 3.64
CA ARG A 336 -5.11 -15.02 3.78
C ARG A 336 -5.88 -13.71 3.93
N TRP A 337 -5.49 -12.92 4.92
CA TRP A 337 -6.10 -11.62 5.23
C TRP A 337 -5.02 -10.61 5.62
N LEU A 338 -4.92 -9.54 4.83
CA LEU A 338 -4.10 -8.37 5.15
C LEU A 338 -4.99 -7.13 5.36
N ARG A 339 -4.52 -6.21 6.20
CA ARG A 339 -5.03 -4.83 6.29
C ARG A 339 -4.13 -3.93 5.45
N ARG A 340 -4.71 -3.04 4.65
CA ARG A 340 -4.00 -2.09 3.78
C ARG A 340 -4.37 -0.65 4.10
N ILE A 341 -3.38 0.24 4.17
CA ILE A 341 -3.58 1.69 4.15
C ILE A 341 -2.70 2.37 3.11
N ASN A 342 -3.20 3.50 2.59
CA ASN A 342 -2.45 4.46 1.79
C ASN A 342 -1.95 5.60 2.66
N VAL A 343 -0.70 6.01 2.48
CA VAL A 343 -0.10 7.14 3.22
C VAL A 343 0.51 8.12 2.23
N THR A 344 0.24 9.42 2.41
CA THR A 344 0.86 10.50 1.65
C THR A 344 1.75 11.37 2.52
N ALA A 345 2.85 11.88 1.97
CA ALA A 345 3.75 12.82 2.62
C ALA A 345 3.17 14.24 2.71
N ASP A 346 2.20 14.60 1.85
CA ASP A 346 1.58 15.92 1.85
C ASP A 346 0.10 15.85 1.48
N LEU A 347 -0.76 15.66 2.48
CA LEU A 347 -2.20 15.68 2.28
C LEU A 347 -2.71 17.04 1.77
N ARG A 348 -1.99 18.13 2.01
CA ARG A 348 -2.42 19.46 1.54
C ARG A 348 -2.35 19.59 0.02
N SER A 349 -1.55 18.78 -0.65
CA SER A 349 -1.47 18.72 -2.12
C SER A 349 -2.80 18.34 -2.77
N SER A 350 -3.72 17.70 -2.03
CA SER A 350 -5.07 17.34 -2.49
C SER A 350 -6.17 18.30 -2.00
N ALA A 351 -5.81 19.51 -1.53
CA ALA A 351 -6.78 20.52 -1.11
C ALA A 351 -7.86 20.78 -2.19
N GLY A 352 -9.12 20.90 -1.74
CA GLY A 352 -10.28 21.03 -2.64
C GLY A 352 -10.76 19.72 -3.27
N ARG A 353 -10.08 18.58 -3.02
CA ARG A 353 -10.43 17.25 -3.54
C ARG A 353 -10.69 16.21 -2.45
N ARG A 354 -10.85 16.65 -1.20
CA ARG A 354 -11.00 15.78 -0.03
C ARG A 354 -12.44 15.78 0.44
N PHE A 355 -13.00 14.58 0.61
CA PHE A 355 -14.40 14.30 0.94
C PHE A 355 -14.49 13.24 2.05
N GLY A 356 -15.71 12.83 2.36
CA GLY A 356 -16.03 11.91 3.44
C GLY A 356 -16.00 12.60 4.81
N ALA A 357 -16.52 11.90 5.83
CA ALA A 357 -16.66 12.43 7.19
C ALA A 357 -15.33 12.88 7.82
N HIS A 358 -14.19 12.44 7.28
CA HIS A 358 -12.86 12.70 7.83
C HIS A 358 -12.01 13.64 6.97
N GLY A 359 -12.50 14.04 5.79
CA GLY A 359 -11.73 14.88 4.86
C GLY A 359 -10.42 14.22 4.40
N ARG A 360 -10.44 12.89 4.25
CA ARG A 360 -9.30 12.04 3.91
C ARG A 360 -9.54 11.20 2.65
N ALA A 361 -10.77 11.15 2.13
CA ALA A 361 -11.09 10.45 0.89
C ALA A 361 -10.90 11.39 -0.31
N LEU A 362 -10.04 11.03 -1.26
CA LEU A 362 -9.74 11.84 -2.44
C LEU A 362 -10.71 11.54 -3.60
N VAL A 363 -10.91 12.55 -4.44
CA VAL A 363 -11.69 12.54 -5.70
C VAL A 363 -10.80 12.79 -6.92
#